data_AF-A0A1I0P1L0-F1
#
_entry.id   AF-A0A1I0P1L0-F1
#
_cell.length_a   1.000
_cell.length_b   1.000
_cell.length_c   1.000
_cell.angle_alpha   90.00
_cell.angle_beta   90.00
_cell.angle_gamma   90.00
#
_symmetry.space_group_name_H-M   'P 1'
#
loop_
_entity.id
_entity.type
_entity.pdbx_description
1 polymer ?
#
loop_
_entity_poly.entity_id
_entity_poly.type
_entity_poly.pdbx_seq_one_letter_code
_entity_poly.pdbx_strand_id
1 'polypeptide(L)'
;MKNRMFLLAVFLPLVLFANAAGTPERIPVQVQSCKFSVAVPEGWDTIPQSALDQKLGKKVAVMGLYPKGKTDYFEEKYMILSFLPTVNSLNNLPCKAIYDELKGMMKQNSIPNNDSIHVVYNGMDSLSAGNKFQIQSNMTIYKDSANVNCQQILLLSRFGYICIAYYDKNEIPSASDTVLQKLIQDIDIDNDYVYVEPHNESAFTFGKIAIALGIGILVYLIMTLLDKRKKKDE
;
A
#
# COMPACT_ATOMS: atom_id res chain seq x y z
N MET A 1 -34.42 0.31 47.30
CA MET A 1 -34.50 0.17 45.82
C MET A 1 -34.20 1.45 45.03
N LYS A 2 -34.45 2.67 45.55
CA LYS A 2 -34.21 3.94 44.82
C LYS A 2 -32.75 4.23 44.41
N ASN A 3 -31.75 3.83 45.20
CA ASN A 3 -30.34 4.15 44.87
C ASN A 3 -29.70 3.26 43.79
N ARG A 4 -30.27 2.08 43.49
CA ARG A 4 -29.74 1.19 42.43
C ARG A 4 -30.13 1.67 41.03
N MET A 5 -31.27 2.33 40.90
CA MET A 5 -31.78 2.83 39.61
C MET A 5 -31.02 4.08 39.15
N PHE A 6 -30.52 4.89 40.09
CA PHE A 6 -29.72 6.08 39.80
C PHE A 6 -28.30 5.74 39.33
N LEU A 7 -27.68 4.70 39.91
CA LEU A 7 -26.38 4.18 39.47
C LEU A 7 -26.44 3.61 38.05
N LEU A 8 -27.49 2.85 37.71
CA LEU A 8 -27.71 2.35 36.34
C LEU A 8 -27.92 3.49 35.32
N ALA A 9 -28.64 4.55 35.69
CA ALA A 9 -28.90 5.69 34.81
C ALA A 9 -27.66 6.56 34.54
N VAL A 10 -26.67 6.58 35.45
CA VAL A 10 -25.41 7.32 35.26
C VAL A 10 -24.38 6.48 34.50
N PHE A 11 -24.34 5.16 34.70
CA PHE A 11 -23.39 4.28 34.01
C PHE A 11 -23.81 3.92 32.57
N LEU A 12 -25.11 3.87 32.25
CA LEU A 12 -25.58 3.57 30.89
C LEU A 12 -25.05 4.56 29.83
N PRO A 13 -25.10 5.89 30.02
CA PRO A 13 -24.52 6.83 29.07
C PRO A 13 -22.99 6.72 29.02
N LEU A 14 -22.30 6.49 30.15
CA LEU A 14 -20.84 6.30 30.16
C LEU A 14 -20.40 5.06 29.37
N VAL A 15 -21.15 3.96 29.42
CA VAL A 15 -20.88 2.75 28.61
C VAL A 15 -21.24 2.97 27.13
N LEU A 16 -22.25 3.81 26.83
CA LEU A 16 -22.60 4.19 25.46
C LEU A 16 -21.58 5.16 24.83
N PHE A 17 -20.97 6.06 25.62
CA PHE A 17 -19.88 6.93 25.17
C PHE A 17 -18.52 6.20 25.12
N ALA A 18 -18.27 5.21 25.97
CA ALA A 18 -17.06 4.38 25.91
C ALA A 18 -17.07 3.40 24.72
N ASN A 19 -18.25 2.98 24.25
CA ASN A 19 -18.41 2.12 23.08
C ASN A 19 -18.82 2.87 21.81
N ALA A 20 -18.90 4.20 21.85
CA ALA A 20 -18.85 5.01 20.64
C ALA A 20 -17.40 5.00 20.15
N ALA A 21 -16.95 3.84 19.66
CA ALA A 21 -15.83 3.77 18.75
C ALA A 21 -16.22 4.64 17.56
N GLY A 22 -15.80 5.91 17.58
CA GLY A 22 -15.95 6.78 16.44
C GLY A 22 -15.40 6.02 15.25
N THR A 23 -16.22 5.85 14.22
CA THR A 23 -15.74 5.28 12.96
C THR A 23 -14.50 6.08 12.58
N PRO A 24 -13.33 5.45 12.43
CA PRO A 24 -12.10 6.18 12.14
C PRO A 24 -12.34 7.03 10.89
N GLU A 25 -11.95 8.30 10.97
CA GLU A 25 -12.15 9.24 9.88
C GLU A 25 -11.53 8.67 8.60
N ARG A 26 -12.35 8.55 7.57
CA ARG A 26 -11.92 7.99 6.28
C ARG A 26 -11.50 9.13 5.38
N ILE A 27 -10.26 9.07 4.91
CA ILE A 27 -9.70 10.04 4.00
C ILE A 27 -10.06 9.61 2.57
N PRO A 28 -10.84 10.39 1.82
CA PRO A 28 -11.15 10.09 0.44
C PRO A 28 -9.93 10.34 -0.45
N VAL A 29 -9.67 9.40 -1.36
CA VAL A 29 -8.60 9.47 -2.35
C VAL A 29 -9.21 9.31 -3.74
N GLN A 30 -9.02 10.32 -4.58
CA GLN A 30 -9.49 10.32 -5.97
C GLN A 30 -8.30 10.41 -6.91
N VAL A 31 -8.09 9.36 -7.71
CA VAL A 31 -6.95 9.25 -8.63
C VAL A 31 -7.43 8.72 -9.97
N GLN A 32 -7.40 9.58 -11.01
CA GLN A 32 -7.78 9.21 -12.38
C GLN A 32 -9.12 8.44 -12.45
N SER A 33 -9.06 7.13 -12.74
CA SER A 33 -10.18 6.21 -12.93
C SER A 33 -10.60 5.46 -11.65
N CYS A 34 -9.96 5.73 -10.50
CA CYS A 34 -10.24 5.07 -9.24
C CYS A 34 -10.57 6.09 -8.13
N LYS A 35 -11.53 5.70 -7.30
CA LYS A 35 -11.89 6.37 -6.06
C LYS A 35 -11.88 5.32 -4.97
N PHE A 36 -11.23 5.66 -3.87
CA PHE A 36 -11.19 4.82 -2.69
C PHE A 36 -11.08 5.69 -1.45
N SER A 37 -11.35 5.12 -0.29
CA SER A 37 -11.15 5.80 0.99
C SER A 37 -10.26 4.96 1.89
N VAL A 38 -9.49 5.63 2.75
CA VAL A 38 -8.52 5.00 3.65
C VAL A 38 -8.83 5.43 5.07
N ALA A 39 -8.97 4.48 6.00
CA ALA A 39 -8.92 4.78 7.42
C ALA A 39 -7.46 4.64 7.89
N VAL A 40 -6.93 5.67 8.55
CA VAL A 40 -5.57 5.62 9.09
C VAL A 40 -5.56 4.68 10.30
N PRO A 41 -4.67 3.66 10.33
CA PRO A 41 -4.57 2.75 11.47
C PRO A 41 -4.23 3.48 12.77
N GLU A 42 -4.67 2.93 13.90
CA GLU A 42 -4.30 3.46 15.22
C GLU A 42 -2.78 3.46 15.40
N GLY A 43 -2.25 4.52 16.01
CA GLY A 43 -0.80 4.70 16.17
C GLY A 43 -0.08 5.18 14.90
N TRP A 44 -0.79 5.41 13.80
CA TRP A 44 -0.23 5.95 12.55
C TRP A 44 -0.83 7.33 12.23
N ASP A 45 -0.09 8.09 11.42
CA ASP A 45 -0.52 9.37 10.87
C ASP A 45 -0.13 9.48 9.38
N THR A 46 -0.66 10.49 8.70
CA THR A 46 -0.38 10.78 7.30
C THR A 46 0.91 11.57 7.15
N ILE A 47 1.73 11.18 6.17
CA ILE A 47 2.88 11.97 5.72
C ILE A 47 2.33 13.13 4.89
N PRO A 48 2.73 14.39 5.18
CA PRO A 48 2.29 15.53 4.39
C PRO A 48 2.61 15.37 2.90
N GLN A 49 1.66 15.70 2.01
CA GLN A 49 1.85 15.53 0.56
C GLN A 49 3.06 16.31 0.04
N SER A 50 3.38 17.48 0.63
CA SER A 50 4.57 18.24 0.27
C SER A 50 5.88 17.47 0.55
N ALA A 51 5.94 16.72 1.64
CA ALA A 51 7.08 15.89 1.99
C ALA A 51 7.18 14.67 1.06
N LEU A 52 6.04 14.05 0.72
CA LEU A 52 5.98 12.99 -0.29
C LEU A 52 6.45 13.46 -1.66
N ASP A 53 5.90 14.57 -2.15
CA ASP A 53 6.28 15.14 -3.45
C ASP A 53 7.75 15.56 -3.48
N GLN A 54 8.28 16.09 -2.38
CA GLN A 54 9.69 16.44 -2.27
C GLN A 54 10.60 15.21 -2.33
N LYS A 55 10.20 14.11 -1.70
CA LYS A 55 11.03 12.90 -1.59
C LYS A 55 10.88 11.97 -2.80
N LEU A 56 9.67 11.82 -3.33
CA LEU A 56 9.28 10.84 -4.35
C LEU A 56 9.02 11.45 -5.74
N GLY A 57 8.89 12.77 -5.82
CA GLY A 57 8.39 13.44 -7.01
C GLY A 57 6.86 13.45 -7.07
N LYS A 58 6.32 14.45 -7.77
CA LYS A 58 4.87 14.66 -7.87
C LYS A 58 4.18 13.47 -8.53
N LYS A 59 2.99 13.12 -8.02
CA LYS A 59 2.09 12.08 -8.55
C LYS A 59 2.59 10.64 -8.44
N VAL A 60 3.67 10.39 -7.71
CA VAL A 60 4.15 9.02 -7.44
C VAL A 60 3.33 8.37 -6.33
N ALA A 61 3.23 9.05 -5.18
CA ALA A 61 2.42 8.61 -4.05
C ALA A 61 1.10 9.38 -3.98
N VAL A 62 0.02 8.67 -3.68
CA VAL A 62 -1.31 9.24 -3.43
C VAL A 62 -1.56 9.47 -1.94
N MET A 63 -0.86 8.71 -1.08
CA MET A 63 -0.85 8.89 0.36
C MET A 63 0.41 8.23 0.93
N GLY A 64 0.92 8.75 2.04
CA GLY A 64 1.95 8.11 2.83
C GLY A 64 1.51 8.05 4.28
N LEU A 65 1.91 7.01 4.99
CA LEU A 65 1.64 6.83 6.42
C LEU A 65 2.94 6.56 7.17
N TYR A 66 3.02 7.03 8.41
CA TYR A 66 4.14 6.78 9.31
C TYR A 66 3.66 6.61 10.77
N PRO A 67 4.43 5.95 11.66
CA PRO A 67 4.09 5.83 13.07
C PRO A 67 4.06 7.20 13.76
N LYS A 68 3.01 7.46 14.54
CA LYS A 68 2.86 8.70 15.33
C LYS A 68 4.02 8.91 16.28
N GLY A 69 4.42 10.16 16.45
CA GLY A 69 5.49 10.56 17.37
C GLY A 69 6.92 10.36 16.83
N LYS A 70 7.09 9.89 15.59
CA LYS A 70 8.40 9.87 14.92
C LYS A 70 8.74 11.24 14.34
N THR A 71 10.03 11.58 14.39
CA THR A 71 10.58 12.87 13.93
C THR A 71 10.92 12.89 12.44
N ASP A 72 11.21 11.73 11.85
CA ASP A 72 11.42 11.55 10.42
C ASP A 72 10.43 10.52 9.86
N TYR A 73 9.70 10.93 8.82
CA TYR A 73 8.66 10.13 8.16
C TYR A 73 9.20 8.87 7.46
N PHE A 74 10.48 8.83 7.11
CA PHE A 74 11.07 7.79 6.25
C PHE A 74 12.22 7.01 6.94
N GLU A 75 12.35 7.15 8.25
CA GLU A 75 13.50 6.62 8.97
C GLU A 75 13.34 5.15 9.37
N GLU A 76 12.22 4.75 9.96
CA GLU A 76 12.04 3.38 10.46
C GLU A 76 11.02 2.62 9.62
N LYS A 77 9.74 2.80 9.95
CA LYS A 77 8.60 2.16 9.31
C LYS A 77 7.77 3.20 8.60
N TYR A 78 7.38 2.94 7.36
CA TYR A 78 6.47 3.82 6.63
C TYR A 78 5.74 3.05 5.53
N MET A 79 4.54 3.54 5.18
CA MET A 79 3.75 2.99 4.10
C MET A 79 3.56 4.03 3.02
N ILE A 80 3.73 3.64 1.77
CA ILE A 80 3.43 4.48 0.60
C ILE A 80 2.31 3.82 -0.17
N LEU A 81 1.22 4.56 -0.36
CA LEU A 81 0.11 4.16 -1.22
C LEU A 81 0.30 4.86 -2.56
N SER A 82 0.20 4.08 -3.64
CA SER A 82 0.26 4.55 -5.03
C SER A 82 -0.88 3.95 -5.82
N PHE A 83 -1.33 4.64 -6.88
CA PHE A 83 -2.32 4.08 -7.81
C PHE A 83 -1.69 3.82 -9.17
N LEU A 84 -1.92 2.62 -9.70
CA LEU A 84 -1.38 2.12 -10.95
C LEU A 84 -2.52 1.89 -11.94
N PRO A 85 -2.81 2.85 -12.81
CA PRO A 85 -3.90 2.73 -13.76
C PRO A 85 -3.60 1.66 -14.82
N THR A 86 -4.63 0.94 -15.24
CA THR A 86 -4.57 0.05 -16.42
C THR A 86 -5.42 0.63 -17.54
N VAL A 87 -5.00 0.37 -18.79
CA VAL A 87 -5.72 0.86 -19.97
C VAL A 87 -7.05 0.13 -20.15
N ASN A 88 -7.08 -1.18 -19.88
CA ASN A 88 -8.30 -1.97 -19.93
C ASN A 88 -8.72 -2.43 -18.53
N SER A 89 -10.01 -2.73 -18.43
CA SER A 89 -10.63 -3.22 -17.20
C SER A 89 -10.00 -4.55 -16.78
N LEU A 90 -9.52 -4.61 -15.54
CA LEU A 90 -9.00 -5.85 -14.96
C LEU A 90 -10.11 -6.90 -14.80
N ASN A 91 -11.36 -6.49 -14.64
CA ASN A 91 -12.50 -7.40 -14.48
C ASN A 91 -12.63 -8.46 -15.59
N ASN A 92 -12.06 -8.21 -16.78
CA ASN A 92 -12.09 -9.15 -17.90
C ASN A 92 -10.99 -10.23 -17.82
N LEU A 93 -10.14 -10.19 -16.80
CA LEU A 93 -9.01 -11.10 -16.61
C LEU A 93 -9.23 -11.97 -15.37
N PRO A 94 -9.02 -13.30 -15.46
CA PRO A 94 -9.02 -14.16 -14.28
C PRO A 94 -7.89 -13.79 -13.32
N CYS A 95 -8.15 -13.84 -12.00
CA CYS A 95 -7.13 -13.56 -10.96
C CYS A 95 -5.83 -14.34 -11.17
N LYS A 96 -5.92 -15.61 -11.58
CA LYS A 96 -4.75 -16.46 -11.84
C LYS A 96 -3.89 -15.92 -12.98
N ALA A 97 -4.49 -15.41 -14.05
CA ALA A 97 -3.75 -14.82 -15.17
C ALA A 97 -2.99 -13.56 -14.72
N ILE A 98 -3.64 -12.70 -13.91
CA ILE A 98 -3.01 -11.50 -13.33
C ILE A 98 -1.84 -11.89 -12.42
N TYR A 99 -2.02 -12.90 -11.56
CA TYR A 99 -0.94 -13.39 -10.69
C TYR A 99 0.24 -13.96 -11.49
N ASP A 100 -0.03 -14.85 -12.45
CA ASP A 100 1.01 -15.50 -13.25
C ASP A 100 1.81 -14.50 -14.07
N GLU A 101 1.18 -13.45 -14.59
CA GLU A 101 1.83 -12.35 -15.32
C GLU A 101 2.76 -11.54 -14.40
N LEU A 102 2.25 -11.10 -13.25
CA LEU A 102 3.06 -10.39 -12.27
C LEU A 102 4.25 -11.23 -11.79
N LYS A 103 4.03 -12.53 -11.55
CA LYS A 103 5.10 -13.49 -11.21
C LYS A 103 6.13 -13.63 -12.32
N GLY A 104 5.69 -13.72 -13.57
CA GLY A 104 6.56 -13.77 -14.75
C GLY A 104 7.41 -12.53 -14.88
N MET A 105 6.82 -11.35 -14.67
CA MET A 105 7.53 -10.08 -14.69
C MET A 105 8.61 -9.97 -13.61
N MET A 106 8.36 -10.47 -12.40
CA MET A 106 9.37 -10.45 -11.33
C MET A 106 10.56 -11.38 -11.62
N LYS A 107 10.36 -12.41 -12.45
CA LYS A 107 11.45 -13.25 -12.95
C LYS A 107 12.23 -12.62 -14.12
N GLN A 108 11.56 -11.83 -14.96
CA GLN A 108 12.15 -11.26 -16.19
C GLN A 108 12.77 -9.86 -15.99
N ASN A 109 12.20 -9.04 -15.11
CA ASN A 109 12.74 -7.74 -14.78
C ASN A 109 13.81 -7.89 -13.70
N SER A 110 15.04 -8.11 -14.16
CA SER A 110 16.23 -7.84 -13.37
C SER A 110 16.20 -6.37 -12.96
N ILE A 111 15.81 -6.14 -11.72
CA ILE A 111 15.85 -4.86 -11.01
C ILE A 111 17.26 -4.26 -11.22
N PRO A 112 17.45 -2.93 -11.34
CA PRO A 112 18.78 -2.34 -11.49
C PRO A 112 19.73 -2.85 -10.41
N ASN A 113 20.55 -3.83 -10.79
CA ASN A 113 21.71 -4.28 -10.05
C ASN A 113 22.86 -3.44 -10.59
N ASN A 114 23.28 -2.47 -9.78
CA ASN A 114 24.58 -1.84 -9.94
C ASN A 114 25.33 -1.98 -8.62
N ASP A 115 26.58 -1.53 -8.59
CA ASP A 115 27.44 -1.70 -7.41
C ASP A 115 26.88 -1.04 -6.13
N SER A 116 25.90 -0.13 -6.25
CA SER A 116 25.35 0.64 -5.13
C SER A 116 23.94 0.22 -4.72
N ILE A 117 23.15 -0.43 -5.57
CA ILE A 117 21.77 -0.83 -5.28
C ILE A 117 21.52 -2.22 -5.83
N HIS A 118 21.02 -3.10 -4.97
CA HIS A 118 20.57 -4.43 -5.34
C HIS A 118 19.25 -4.77 -4.63
N VAL A 119 18.38 -5.51 -5.31
CA VAL A 119 17.10 -5.94 -4.73
C VAL A 119 17.00 -7.45 -4.77
N VAL A 120 16.73 -8.04 -3.62
CA VAL A 120 16.50 -9.46 -3.45
C VAL A 120 15.00 -9.69 -3.33
N TYR A 121 14.45 -10.50 -4.22
CA TYR A 121 13.05 -10.88 -4.19
C TYR A 121 12.84 -12.10 -3.29
N ASN A 122 12.03 -11.96 -2.25
CA ASN A 122 11.90 -12.95 -1.18
C ASN A 122 10.66 -13.85 -1.34
N GLY A 123 9.75 -13.53 -2.27
CA GLY A 123 8.59 -14.38 -2.56
C GLY A 123 7.34 -13.59 -2.98
N MET A 124 6.41 -14.30 -3.60
CA MET A 124 5.11 -13.81 -4.07
C MET A 124 4.00 -14.75 -3.65
N ASP A 125 2.97 -14.21 -3.02
CA ASP A 125 1.77 -14.96 -2.66
C ASP A 125 0.52 -14.22 -3.10
N SER A 126 -0.51 -14.98 -3.46
CA SER A 126 -1.87 -14.46 -3.60
C SER A 126 -2.65 -14.82 -2.35
N LEU A 127 -3.29 -13.83 -1.75
CA LEU A 127 -4.11 -14.01 -0.56
C LEU A 127 -5.52 -13.49 -0.85
N SER A 128 -6.50 -14.00 -0.11
CA SER A 128 -7.81 -13.35 0.01
C SER A 128 -7.93 -12.80 1.42
N ALA A 129 -7.96 -11.48 1.58
CA ALA A 129 -8.25 -10.83 2.85
C ALA A 129 -9.70 -10.34 2.81
N GLY A 130 -10.61 -11.07 3.46
CA GLY A 130 -12.05 -10.84 3.32
C GLY A 130 -12.52 -11.10 1.89
N ASN A 131 -13.19 -10.12 1.28
CA ASN A 131 -13.70 -10.19 -0.11
C ASN A 131 -12.73 -9.62 -1.16
N LYS A 132 -11.51 -9.21 -0.75
CA LYS A 132 -10.56 -8.56 -1.65
C LYS A 132 -9.45 -9.53 -2.06
N PHE A 133 -9.28 -9.67 -3.37
CA PHE A 133 -8.13 -10.37 -3.91
C PHE A 133 -6.90 -9.47 -3.80
N GLN A 134 -5.86 -10.00 -3.16
CA GLN A 134 -4.61 -9.27 -2.97
C GLN A 134 -3.43 -10.10 -3.46
N ILE A 135 -2.49 -9.40 -4.07
CA ILE A 135 -1.21 -9.97 -4.45
C ILE A 135 -0.15 -9.35 -3.55
N GLN A 136 0.55 -10.20 -2.81
CA GLN A 136 1.65 -9.79 -1.95
C GLN A 136 2.97 -10.18 -2.59
N SER A 137 3.95 -9.28 -2.47
CA SER A 137 5.34 -9.55 -2.78
C SER A 137 6.25 -9.01 -1.69
N ASN A 138 7.28 -9.78 -1.34
CA ASN A 138 8.29 -9.37 -0.36
C ASN A 138 9.62 -9.17 -1.07
N MET A 139 10.32 -8.11 -0.73
CA MET A 139 11.65 -7.81 -1.26
C MET A 139 12.52 -7.15 -0.21
N THR A 140 13.82 -7.42 -0.27
CA THR A 140 14.82 -6.66 0.49
C THR A 140 15.60 -5.80 -0.48
N ILE A 141 15.60 -4.51 -0.22
CA ILE A 141 16.30 -3.54 -1.04
C ILE A 141 17.55 -3.12 -0.29
N TYR A 142 18.69 -3.38 -0.90
CA TYR A 142 19.99 -3.00 -0.37
C TYR A 142 20.51 -1.79 -1.11
N LYS A 143 21.11 -0.89 -0.35
CA LYS A 143 21.85 0.24 -0.87
C LYS A 143 23.14 0.40 -0.09
N ASP A 144 24.26 0.29 -0.79
CA ASP A 144 25.59 0.28 -0.18
C ASP A 144 25.63 -0.77 0.96
N SER A 145 25.87 -0.35 2.21
CA SER A 145 25.88 -1.21 3.40
C SER A 145 24.53 -1.30 4.13
N ALA A 146 23.53 -0.51 3.71
CA ALA A 146 22.22 -0.47 4.34
C ALA A 146 21.22 -1.33 3.58
N ASN A 147 20.19 -1.81 4.29
CA ASN A 147 19.06 -2.48 3.66
C ASN A 147 17.74 -1.96 4.25
N VAL A 148 16.68 -2.12 3.47
CA VAL A 148 15.31 -1.97 3.91
C VAL A 148 14.52 -3.14 3.38
N ASN A 149 13.63 -3.68 4.19
CA ASN A 149 12.67 -4.67 3.76
C ASN A 149 11.40 -3.97 3.30
N CYS A 150 10.84 -4.46 2.21
CA CYS A 150 9.63 -3.93 1.62
C CYS A 150 8.64 -5.08 1.40
N GLN A 151 7.46 -4.94 1.97
CA GLN A 151 6.29 -5.74 1.63
C GLN A 151 5.38 -4.89 0.77
N GLN A 152 5.17 -5.34 -0.47
CA GLN A 152 4.31 -4.71 -1.43
C GLN A 152 3.01 -5.51 -1.55
N ILE A 153 1.88 -4.83 -1.44
CA ILE A 153 0.55 -5.38 -1.63
C ILE A 153 -0.12 -4.66 -2.78
N LEU A 154 -0.64 -5.42 -3.72
CA LEU A 154 -1.47 -4.93 -4.81
C LEU A 154 -2.92 -5.32 -4.53
N LEU A 155 -3.76 -4.33 -4.26
CA LEU A 155 -5.20 -4.48 -4.22
C LEU A 155 -5.76 -4.15 -5.61
N LEU A 156 -6.51 -5.08 -6.18
CA LEU A 156 -7.08 -4.90 -7.51
C LEU A 156 -8.28 -3.97 -7.45
N SER A 157 -8.40 -3.10 -8.44
CA SER A 157 -9.59 -2.32 -8.74
C SER A 157 -9.97 -2.55 -10.20
N ARG A 158 -11.18 -2.15 -10.61
CA ARG A 158 -11.61 -2.32 -12.01
C ARG A 158 -10.62 -1.75 -13.03
N PHE A 159 -10.00 -0.61 -12.74
CA PHE A 159 -9.16 0.14 -13.70
C PHE A 159 -7.70 0.30 -13.24
N GLY A 160 -7.21 -0.60 -12.40
CA GLY A 160 -5.82 -0.54 -11.95
C GLY A 160 -5.57 -1.23 -10.62
N TYR A 161 -4.44 -0.90 -10.01
CA TYR A 161 -4.01 -1.46 -8.73
C TYR A 161 -3.76 -0.34 -7.72
N ILE A 162 -4.26 -0.51 -6.51
CA ILE A 162 -3.75 0.25 -5.36
C ILE A 162 -2.54 -0.53 -4.86
N CYS A 163 -1.36 0.09 -4.95
CA CYS A 163 -0.11 -0.47 -4.45
C CYS A 163 0.18 0.12 -3.08
N ILE A 164 0.30 -0.74 -2.08
CA ILE A 164 0.73 -0.41 -0.73
C ILE A 164 2.14 -0.96 -0.58
N ALA A 165 3.14 -0.09 -0.48
CA ALA A 165 4.52 -0.47 -0.19
C ALA A 165 4.81 -0.14 1.27
N TYR A 166 4.97 -1.18 2.09
CA TYR A 166 5.34 -1.07 3.50
C TYR A 166 6.84 -1.32 3.66
N TYR A 167 7.55 -0.34 4.19
CA TYR A 167 8.99 -0.38 4.38
C TYR A 167 9.31 -0.50 5.87
N ASP A 168 10.29 -1.35 6.19
CA ASP A 168 10.85 -1.52 7.52
C ASP A 168 12.37 -1.75 7.41
N LYS A 169 13.16 -0.89 8.06
CA LYS A 169 14.64 -1.01 8.05
C LYS A 169 15.18 -2.04 9.02
N ASN A 170 14.40 -2.47 10.01
CA ASN A 170 14.87 -3.30 11.12
C ASN A 170 14.44 -4.76 10.96
N GLU A 171 13.23 -4.99 10.44
CA GLU A 171 12.63 -6.32 10.36
C GLU A 171 12.16 -6.62 8.94
N ILE A 172 12.07 -7.90 8.59
CA ILE A 172 11.32 -8.31 7.40
C ILE A 172 9.85 -8.25 7.79
N PRO A 173 9.02 -7.40 7.16
CA PRO A 173 7.59 -7.37 7.44
C PRO A 173 6.98 -8.76 7.30
N SER A 174 6.33 -9.23 8.36
CA SER A 174 5.64 -10.51 8.32
C SER A 174 4.24 -10.33 7.70
N ALA A 175 3.73 -11.39 7.07
CA ALA A 175 2.35 -11.42 6.60
C ALA A 175 1.32 -11.21 7.73
N SER A 176 1.74 -11.35 8.99
CA SER A 176 0.93 -11.14 10.20
C SER A 176 1.02 -9.73 10.78
N ASP A 177 1.62 -8.75 10.08
CA ASP A 177 1.63 -7.37 10.57
C ASP A 177 0.18 -6.85 10.66
N THR A 178 -0.28 -6.72 11.90
CA THR A 178 -1.67 -6.37 12.23
C THR A 178 -2.05 -4.99 11.70
N VAL A 179 -1.11 -4.06 11.59
CA VAL A 179 -1.36 -2.71 11.08
C VAL A 179 -1.67 -2.77 9.59
N LEU A 180 -0.85 -3.50 8.84
CA LEU A 180 -0.98 -3.61 7.40
C LEU A 180 -2.27 -4.34 7.01
N GLN A 181 -2.59 -5.43 7.71
CA GLN A 181 -3.87 -6.14 7.51
C GLN A 181 -5.07 -5.26 7.85
N LYS A 182 -4.98 -4.46 8.91
CA LYS A 182 -6.05 -3.53 9.30
C LYS A 182 -6.25 -2.44 8.24
N LEU A 183 -5.16 -1.87 7.72
CA LEU A 183 -5.21 -0.90 6.63
C LEU A 183 -5.91 -1.48 5.39
N ILE A 184 -5.54 -2.69 4.96
CA ILE A 184 -6.15 -3.35 3.79
C ILE A 184 -7.66 -3.52 3.98
N GLN A 185 -8.08 -4.00 5.16
CA GLN A 185 -9.50 -4.21 5.47
C GLN A 185 -10.29 -2.90 5.48
N ASP A 186 -9.67 -1.80 5.92
CA ASP A 186 -10.35 -0.53 6.07
C ASP A 186 -10.29 0.35 4.80
N ILE A 187 -9.48 -0.01 3.79
CA ILE A 187 -9.55 0.60 2.46
C ILE A 187 -10.88 0.20 1.83
N ASP A 188 -11.65 1.16 1.33
CA ASP A 188 -12.90 0.93 0.58
C ASP A 188 -12.76 1.44 -0.86
N ILE A 189 -13.13 0.64 -1.86
CA ILE A 189 -12.86 0.92 -3.28
C ILE A 189 -14.18 1.03 -4.04
N ASP A 190 -14.50 2.20 -4.59
CA ASP A 190 -15.80 2.46 -5.25
C ASP A 190 -16.04 1.53 -6.45
N ASN A 191 -14.98 1.20 -7.20
CA ASN A 191 -15.02 0.30 -8.36
C ASN A 191 -14.08 -0.89 -8.12
N ASP A 192 -14.45 -1.75 -7.17
CA ASP A 192 -13.67 -2.95 -6.84
C ASP A 192 -13.56 -3.91 -8.04
N TYR A 193 -12.52 -4.75 -8.02
CA TYR A 193 -12.37 -5.81 -9.00
C TYR A 193 -13.44 -6.88 -8.80
N VAL A 194 -14.16 -7.19 -9.87
CA VAL A 194 -15.14 -8.28 -9.92
C VAL A 194 -14.94 -8.98 -11.25
N TYR A 195 -14.54 -10.25 -11.22
CA TYR A 195 -14.35 -10.99 -12.46
C TYR A 195 -15.67 -11.08 -13.24
N VAL A 196 -15.62 -10.68 -14.51
CA VAL A 196 -16.70 -10.82 -15.48
C VAL A 196 -16.12 -11.54 -16.68
N GLU A 197 -16.68 -12.70 -17.01
CA GLU A 197 -16.21 -13.51 -18.14
C GLU A 197 -16.34 -12.69 -19.44
N PRO A 198 -15.22 -12.50 -20.18
CA PRO A 198 -15.22 -11.65 -21.36
C PRO A 198 -16.11 -12.26 -22.45
N HIS A 199 -17.03 -11.45 -22.99
CA HIS A 199 -17.98 -11.89 -24.02
C HIS A 199 -17.35 -12.11 -25.40
N ASN A 200 -16.14 -11.61 -25.63
CA ASN A 200 -15.32 -11.86 -26.82
C ASN A 200 -13.89 -12.15 -26.38
N GLU A 201 -13.14 -12.95 -27.15
CA GLU A 201 -11.70 -13.16 -26.98
C GLU A 201 -10.94 -11.83 -27.14
N SER A 202 -10.94 -11.00 -26.10
CA SER A 202 -10.20 -9.75 -26.12
C SER A 202 -8.72 -10.12 -26.00
N ALA A 203 -8.00 -10.03 -27.12
CA ALA A 203 -6.55 -10.16 -27.19
C ALA A 203 -5.88 -9.01 -26.42
N PHE A 204 -5.85 -9.11 -25.09
CA PHE A 204 -5.06 -8.22 -24.26
C PHE A 204 -3.60 -8.66 -24.35
N THR A 205 -2.71 -7.77 -24.78
CA THR A 205 -1.27 -8.04 -24.83
C THR A 205 -0.63 -7.60 -23.51
N PHE A 206 -0.08 -8.57 -22.80
CA PHE A 206 0.54 -8.56 -21.45
C PHE A 206 1.71 -7.56 -21.23
N GLY A 207 2.01 -6.68 -22.19
CA GLY A 207 3.11 -5.72 -22.08
C GLY A 207 2.81 -4.49 -21.22
N LYS A 208 1.55 -4.26 -20.80
CA LYS A 208 1.11 -3.01 -20.15
C LYS A 208 0.89 -3.10 -18.64
N ILE A 209 0.87 -4.29 -18.06
CA ILE A 209 0.92 -4.49 -16.59
C ILE A 209 2.36 -4.29 -16.05
N ALA A 210 3.32 -4.10 -16.97
CA ALA A 210 4.74 -3.76 -16.77
C ALA A 210 5.05 -2.71 -15.67
N ILE A 211 4.14 -1.75 -15.45
CA ILE A 211 4.37 -0.57 -14.60
C ILE A 211 4.06 -0.84 -13.12
N ALA A 212 3.24 -1.86 -12.81
CA ALA A 212 2.70 -2.06 -11.46
C ALA A 212 3.72 -2.55 -10.42
N LEU A 213 4.70 -3.34 -10.87
CA LEU A 213 5.71 -3.96 -9.99
C LEU A 213 6.95 -3.08 -9.79
N GLY A 214 7.18 -2.12 -10.69
CA GLY A 214 8.32 -1.21 -10.60
C GLY A 214 8.20 -0.16 -9.50
N ILE A 215 7.00 0.11 -8.96
CA ILE A 215 6.78 1.27 -8.07
C ILE A 215 7.41 1.11 -6.70
N GLY A 216 7.31 -0.03 -6.01
CA GLY A 216 7.95 -0.16 -4.68
C GLY A 216 9.47 0.04 -4.75
N ILE A 217 10.08 -0.43 -5.83
CA ILE A 217 11.50 -0.25 -6.13
C ILE A 217 11.78 1.18 -6.59
N LEU A 218 10.97 1.74 -7.50
CA LEU A 218 11.13 3.10 -8.02
C LEU A 218 10.97 4.15 -6.92
N VAL A 219 9.98 4.00 -6.04
CA VAL A 219 9.76 4.83 -4.84
C VAL A 219 11.03 4.81 -3.99
N TYR A 220 11.53 3.62 -3.63
CA TYR A 220 12.76 3.52 -2.85
C TYR A 220 13.99 4.09 -3.58
N LEU A 221 14.17 3.80 -4.87
CA LEU A 221 15.26 4.31 -5.69
C LEU A 221 15.24 5.84 -5.75
N ILE A 222 14.06 6.45 -5.88
CA ILE A 222 13.90 7.90 -5.84
C ILE A 222 14.26 8.43 -4.45
N MET A 223 13.75 7.83 -3.38
CA MET A 223 14.08 8.22 -1.99
C MET A 223 15.58 8.20 -1.73
N THR A 224 16.26 7.19 -2.25
CA THR A 224 17.67 6.95 -1.97
C THR A 224 18.64 7.66 -2.91
N LEU A 225 18.31 7.82 -4.19
CA LEU A 225 19.17 8.49 -5.16
C LEU A 225 19.02 10.02 -5.12
N LEU A 226 17.83 10.55 -4.80
CA LEU A 226 17.61 12.00 -4.72
C LEU A 226 18.09 12.62 -3.40
N ASP A 227 18.25 11.84 -2.32
CA ASP A 227 18.79 12.35 -1.04
C ASP A 227 20.20 12.93 -1.18
N LYS A 228 21.00 12.42 -2.13
CA LYS A 228 22.37 12.92 -2.38
C LYS A 228 22.42 14.28 -3.06
N ARG A 229 21.32 14.80 -3.65
CA ARG A 229 21.34 16.11 -4.32
C ARG A 229 21.32 17.31 -3.37
N LYS A 230 21.09 17.13 -2.07
CA LYS A 230 21.11 18.22 -1.08
C LYS A 230 22.45 18.39 -0.33
N LYS A 231 23.50 17.63 -0.66
CA LYS A 231 24.83 17.73 -0.02
C LYS A 231 25.95 18.18 -0.98
N LYS A 232 25.60 19.00 -1.96
CA LYS A 232 26.55 19.80 -2.75
C LYS A 232 25.87 21.12 -3.04
N ASP A 233 25.96 22.03 -2.09
CA ASP A 233 25.99 23.49 -2.25
C ASP A 233 26.07 24.06 -0.83
N GLU A 234 27.26 23.90 -0.23
CA GLU A 234 27.85 24.77 0.81
C GLU A 234 29.37 24.50 0.84
#